data_AF-A0A7S1AAE9-F1
#
_entry.id   AF-A0A7S1AAE9-F1
#
_cell.length_a   1.000
_cell.length_b   1.000
_cell.length_c   1.000
_cell.angle_alpha   90.00
_cell.angle_beta   90.00
_cell.angle_gamma   90.00
#
_symmetry.space_group_name_H-M   'P 1'
#
loop_
_entity.id
_entity.type
_entity.pdbx_description
1 polymer ?
#
loop_
_entity_poly.entity_id
_entity_poly.type
_entity_poly.pdbx_seq_one_letter_code
_entity_poly.pdbx_strand_id
1 'polypeptide(L)'
;YIDTATAESASHVDQLREHFSSLPISMLTLFLSFLGEAEYKEVILVLLEVDWFYCIFYLFFVIFVTLAMMNIISGIFITEAMDMASQDREIRQRGSLQRARKNLNELSNLFHEIDKEKTGQILKADFEKRIQDPDVQCLFQFFKLDILDASAFFTLLDVDGNGHVDIEEFVVG
;
A
#
# COMPACT_ATOMS: atom_id res chain seq x y z
N TYR A 1 56.31 -29.62 35.45
CA TYR A 1 54.90 -29.18 35.56
C TYR A 1 54.74 -27.66 35.64
N ILE A 2 55.81 -26.84 35.78
CA ILE A 2 55.70 -25.37 35.91
C ILE A 2 56.14 -24.62 34.63
N ASP A 3 56.83 -25.24 33.67
CA ASP A 3 57.32 -24.54 32.46
C ASP A 3 56.37 -24.54 31.25
N THR A 4 55.25 -25.28 31.28
CA THR A 4 54.26 -25.26 30.20
C THR A 4 53.12 -24.27 30.41
N ALA A 5 52.95 -23.73 31.63
CA ALA A 5 51.85 -22.84 31.97
C ALA A 5 52.07 -21.37 31.54
N THR A 6 53.29 -20.97 31.19
CA THR A 6 53.62 -19.57 30.92
C THR A 6 53.34 -19.14 29.47
N ALA A 7 53.49 -20.04 28.50
CA ALA A 7 53.29 -19.72 27.08
C ALA A 7 51.80 -19.67 26.69
N GLU A 8 51.00 -20.64 27.14
CA GLU A 8 49.55 -20.66 26.91
C GLU A 8 48.89 -19.46 27.61
N SER A 9 49.15 -19.26 28.90
CA SER A 9 48.60 -18.12 29.66
C SER A 9 49.00 -16.75 29.08
N ALA A 10 50.19 -16.63 28.49
CA ALA A 10 50.60 -15.39 27.83
C ALA A 10 49.79 -15.12 26.54
N SER A 11 49.56 -16.16 25.72
CA SER A 11 48.73 -16.08 24.53
C SER A 11 47.29 -15.66 24.85
N HIS A 12 46.72 -16.22 25.92
CA HIS A 12 45.37 -15.90 26.39
C HIS A 12 45.26 -14.44 26.86
N VAL A 13 46.25 -13.96 27.62
CA VAL A 13 46.31 -12.56 28.08
C VAL A 13 46.45 -11.57 26.93
N ASP A 14 47.17 -11.93 25.87
CA ASP A 14 47.33 -11.08 24.69
C ASP A 14 46.03 -10.97 23.88
N GLN A 15 45.28 -12.07 23.70
CA GLN A 15 43.96 -12.05 23.05
C GLN A 15 42.92 -11.28 23.88
N LEU A 16 42.95 -11.42 25.20
CA LEU A 16 42.07 -10.66 26.09
C LEU A 16 42.38 -9.15 26.03
N ARG A 17 43.66 -8.77 25.89
CA ARG A 17 44.08 -7.38 25.69
C ARG A 17 43.68 -6.83 24.33
N GLU A 18 43.71 -7.65 23.28
CA GLU A 18 43.32 -7.22 21.94
C GLU A 18 41.86 -6.75 21.90
N HIS A 19 40.96 -7.52 22.52
CA HIS A 19 39.51 -7.23 22.48
C HIS A 19 38.99 -6.42 23.68
N PHE A 20 39.65 -6.51 24.85
CA PHE A 20 39.14 -5.99 26.12
C PHE A 20 40.19 -5.21 26.95
N SER A 21 41.25 -4.66 26.33
CA SER A 21 42.27 -3.88 27.05
C SER A 21 41.76 -2.60 27.71
N SER A 22 40.69 -2.00 27.19
CA SER A 22 40.09 -0.78 27.74
C SER A 22 38.59 -0.73 27.48
N LEU A 23 37.88 0.12 28.23
CA LEU A 23 36.45 0.31 28.04
C LEU A 23 36.10 0.76 26.59
N PRO A 24 36.79 1.73 25.97
CA PRO A 24 36.53 2.10 24.58
C PRO A 24 36.78 0.96 23.58
N ILE A 25 37.84 0.17 23.79
CA ILE A 25 38.16 -0.97 22.92
C ILE A 25 37.11 -2.07 23.09
N SER A 26 36.64 -2.30 24.32
CA SER A 26 35.54 -3.24 24.59
C SER A 26 34.25 -2.80 23.89
N MET A 27 33.92 -1.51 23.96
CA MET A 27 32.77 -0.94 23.23
C MET A 27 32.95 -1.08 21.71
N LEU A 28 34.16 -0.89 21.18
CA LEU A 28 34.48 -1.09 19.77
C LEU A 28 34.30 -2.55 19.36
N THR A 29 34.77 -3.51 20.17
CA THR A 29 34.57 -4.95 19.92
C THR A 29 33.08 -5.31 19.89
N LEU A 30 32.28 -4.79 20.83
CA LEU A 30 30.83 -4.99 20.82
C LEU A 30 30.16 -4.35 19.61
N PHE A 31 30.62 -3.17 19.18
CA PHE A 31 30.12 -2.50 17.99
C PHE A 31 30.47 -3.28 16.70
N LEU A 32 31.69 -3.79 16.57
CA LEU A 32 32.10 -4.65 15.47
C LEU A 32 31.34 -5.98 15.47
N SER A 33 31.04 -6.52 16.65
CA SER A 33 30.17 -7.70 16.80
C SER A 33 28.75 -7.40 16.32
N PHE A 34 28.21 -6.22 16.61
CA PHE A 34 26.91 -5.79 16.08
C PHE A 34 26.92 -5.66 14.55
N LEU A 35 28.00 -5.12 13.98
CA LEU A 35 28.16 -5.02 12.53
C LEU A 35 28.35 -6.38 11.83
N GLY A 36 28.62 -7.45 12.58
CA GLY A 36 28.90 -8.78 12.04
C GLY A 36 30.32 -8.95 11.49
N GLU A 37 31.20 -7.99 11.76
CA GLU A 37 32.61 -7.99 11.34
C GLU A 37 33.51 -8.75 12.34
N ALA A 38 33.05 -8.94 13.58
CA ALA A 38 33.80 -9.67 14.59
C ALA A 38 33.59 -11.19 14.47
N GLU A 39 34.66 -11.97 14.65
CA GLU A 39 34.56 -13.41 14.76
C GLU A 39 34.02 -13.80 16.14
N TYR A 40 32.70 -14.05 16.23
CA TYR A 40 32.02 -14.38 17.50
C TYR A 40 32.69 -15.52 18.26
N LYS A 41 33.26 -16.49 17.53
CA LYS A 41 33.94 -17.64 18.11
C LYS A 41 35.17 -17.22 18.90
N GLU A 42 35.98 -16.32 18.37
CA GLU A 42 37.19 -15.82 19.05
C GLU A 42 36.81 -15.08 20.32
N VAL A 43 35.82 -14.18 20.24
CA VAL A 43 35.34 -13.43 21.41
C VAL A 43 34.77 -14.36 22.49
N ILE A 44 33.98 -15.38 22.11
CA ILE A 44 33.40 -16.33 23.06
C ILE A 44 34.48 -17.19 23.73
N LEU A 45 35.47 -17.68 22.98
CA LEU A 45 36.56 -18.49 23.53
C LEU A 45 37.36 -17.70 24.57
N VAL A 46 37.71 -16.45 24.25
CA VAL A 46 38.42 -15.52 25.16
C VAL A 46 37.60 -15.24 26.43
N LEU A 47 36.27 -15.08 26.32
CA LEU A 47 35.41 -14.87 27.48
C LEU A 47 35.23 -16.13 28.35
N LEU A 48 35.23 -17.31 27.73
CA LEU A 48 35.05 -18.59 28.43
C LEU A 48 36.24 -18.92 29.34
N GLU A 49 37.43 -18.45 28.97
CA GLU A 49 38.65 -18.56 29.79
C GLU A 49 38.58 -17.71 31.07
N VAL A 50 37.75 -16.66 31.07
CA VAL A 50 37.50 -15.85 32.27
C VAL A 50 36.40 -16.49 33.12
N ASP A 51 35.18 -16.54 32.59
CA ASP A 51 34.01 -17.15 33.25
C ASP A 51 32.88 -17.34 32.23
N TRP A 52 32.18 -18.47 32.28
CA TRP A 52 31.01 -18.77 31.45
C TRP A 52 29.91 -17.71 31.56
N PHE A 53 29.82 -17.00 32.69
CA PHE A 53 28.87 -15.92 32.89
C PHE A 53 29.02 -14.79 31.85
N TYR A 54 30.25 -14.41 31.50
CA TYR A 54 30.48 -13.36 30.51
C TYR A 54 30.06 -13.78 29.10
N CYS A 55 30.19 -15.08 28.76
CA CYS A 55 29.70 -15.62 27.50
C CYS A 55 28.18 -15.46 27.38
N ILE A 56 27.44 -15.68 28.48
CA ILE A 56 25.97 -15.50 28.49
C ILE A 56 25.60 -14.04 28.25
N PHE A 57 26.29 -13.09 28.89
CA PHE A 57 26.06 -11.66 28.67
C PHE A 57 26.34 -11.25 27.22
N TYR A 58 27.46 -11.72 26.65
CA TYR A 58 27.81 -11.45 25.27
C TYR A 58 26.80 -12.05 24.28
N LEU A 59 26.39 -13.30 24.47
CA LEU A 59 25.37 -13.95 23.65
C LEU A 59 24.01 -13.22 23.74
N PHE A 60 23.60 -12.84 24.94
CA PHE A 60 22.39 -12.06 25.14
C PHE A 60 22.46 -10.73 24.40
N PHE A 61 23.60 -10.03 24.49
CA PHE A 61 23.84 -8.79 23.75
C PHE A 61 23.67 -9.02 22.24
N VAL A 62 24.37 -10.00 21.66
CA VAL A 62 24.32 -10.30 20.21
C VAL A 62 22.89 -10.63 19.77
N ILE A 63 22.21 -11.55 20.46
CA ILE A 63 20.82 -11.92 20.15
C ILE A 63 19.91 -10.69 20.22
N PHE A 64 20.03 -9.89 21.28
CA PHE A 64 19.20 -8.71 21.47
C PHE A 64 19.39 -7.69 20.35
N VAL A 65 20.64 -7.33 20.00
CA VAL A 65 20.89 -6.34 18.95
C VAL A 65 20.51 -6.86 17.57
N THR A 66 20.72 -8.15 17.28
CA THR A 66 20.27 -8.76 16.01
C THR A 66 18.75 -8.76 15.89
N LEU A 67 18.03 -9.16 16.94
CA LEU A 67 16.56 -9.13 16.95
C LEU A 67 16.02 -7.70 16.89
N ALA A 68 16.63 -6.75 17.61
CA ALA A 68 16.23 -5.35 17.57
C ALA A 68 16.42 -4.77 16.16
N MET A 69 17.57 -5.02 15.53
CA MET A 69 17.85 -4.58 14.15
C MET A 69 16.87 -5.21 13.16
N MET A 70 16.63 -6.52 13.25
CA MET A 70 15.65 -7.21 12.41
C MET A 70 14.25 -6.62 12.58
N ASN A 71 13.81 -6.38 13.82
CA ASN A 71 12.50 -5.80 14.09
C ASN A 71 12.36 -4.37 13.56
N ILE A 72 13.41 -3.54 13.66
CA ILE A 72 13.42 -2.19 13.09
C ILE A 72 13.27 -2.25 11.57
N ILE A 73 14.09 -3.07 10.91
CA ILE A 73 14.06 -3.25 9.46
C ILE A 73 12.69 -3.76 9.00
N SER A 74 12.18 -4.83 9.64
CA SER A 74 10.86 -5.37 9.35
C SER A 74 9.75 -4.35 9.59
N GLY A 75 9.85 -3.55 10.66
CA GLY A 75 8.89 -2.48 10.95
C GLY A 75 8.82 -1.42 9.84
N ILE A 76 9.97 -1.02 9.29
CA ILE A 76 10.03 -0.09 8.15
C ILE A 76 9.36 -0.70 6.92
N PHE A 77 9.74 -1.93 6.54
CA PHE A 77 9.17 -2.61 5.37
C PHE A 77 7.67 -2.85 5.51
N ILE A 78 7.19 -3.22 6.70
CA ILE A 78 5.76 -3.41 6.96
C ILE A 78 5.02 -2.08 6.83
N THR A 79 5.58 -0.99 7.35
CA THR A 79 4.97 0.35 7.21
C THR A 79 4.87 0.77 5.75
N GLU A 80 5.95 0.62 4.98
CA GLU A 80 5.95 0.93 3.54
C GLU A 80 4.96 0.06 2.75
N ALA A 81 4.89 -1.24 3.07
CA ALA A 81 3.95 -2.14 2.43
C ALA A 81 2.48 -1.79 2.75
N MET A 82 2.19 -1.40 3.99
CA MET A 82 0.86 -0.94 4.40
C MET A 82 0.49 0.38 3.73
N ASP A 83 1.41 1.34 3.65
CA ASP A 83 1.20 2.63 2.99
C ASP A 83 0.90 2.43 1.50
N MET A 84 1.67 1.59 0.80
CA MET A 84 1.42 1.25 -0.61
C MET A 84 0.05 0.58 -0.82
N ALA A 85 -0.32 -0.37 0.05
CA ALA A 85 -1.62 -1.02 -0.01
C ALA A 85 -2.78 -0.03 0.24
N SER A 86 -2.58 0.95 1.12
CA SER A 86 -3.57 1.99 1.42
C SER A 86 -3.77 2.95 0.24
N GLN A 87 -2.68 3.35 -0.44
CA GLN A 87 -2.73 4.22 -1.60
C GLN A 87 -3.46 3.56 -2.78
N ASP A 88 -3.22 2.27 -3.06
CA ASP A 88 -3.95 1.57 -4.14
C ASP A 88 -5.46 1.52 -3.85
N ARG A 89 -5.84 1.31 -2.59
CA ARG A 89 -7.25 1.34 -2.19
C ARG A 89 -7.88 2.72 -2.36
N GLU A 90 -7.18 3.78 -1.97
CA GLU A 90 -7.67 5.15 -2.09
C GLU A 90 -7.77 5.58 -3.56
N ILE A 91 -6.77 5.26 -4.39
CA ILE A 91 -6.80 5.54 -5.83
C ILE A 91 -7.96 4.82 -6.50
N ARG A 92 -8.22 3.55 -6.16
CA ARG A 92 -9.37 2.81 -6.70
C ARG A 92 -10.70 3.41 -6.29
N GLN A 93 -10.86 3.82 -5.02
CA GLN A 93 -12.09 4.46 -4.54
C GLN A 93 -12.31 5.85 -5.15
N ARG A 94 -11.27 6.68 -5.25
CA ARG A 94 -11.37 7.98 -5.91
C ARG A 94 -11.64 7.84 -7.41
N GLY A 95 -11.00 6.85 -8.04
CA GLY A 95 -11.19 6.53 -9.45
C GLY A 95 -12.61 6.09 -9.78
N SER A 96 -13.24 5.25 -8.94
CA SER A 96 -14.63 4.83 -9.16
C SER A 96 -15.62 6.00 -8.97
N LEU A 97 -15.44 6.82 -7.94
CA LEU A 97 -16.26 8.03 -7.70
C LEU A 97 -16.11 9.06 -8.81
N GLN A 98 -14.89 9.33 -9.28
CA GLN A 98 -14.66 10.25 -10.40
C GLN A 98 -15.29 9.74 -11.70
N ARG A 99 -15.16 8.43 -11.99
CA ARG A 99 -15.81 7.83 -13.16
C ARG A 99 -17.32 7.91 -13.07
N ALA A 100 -17.90 7.59 -11.91
CA ALA A 100 -19.33 7.71 -11.68
C ALA A 100 -19.80 9.15 -11.89
N ARG A 101 -19.13 10.16 -11.29
CA ARG A 101 -19.45 11.58 -11.50
C ARG A 101 -19.31 12.02 -12.95
N LYS A 102 -18.27 11.56 -13.65
CA LYS A 102 -18.07 11.88 -15.06
C LYS A 102 -19.21 11.31 -15.91
N ASN A 103 -19.60 10.06 -15.67
CA ASN A 103 -20.73 9.44 -16.34
C ASN A 103 -22.05 10.18 -16.05
N LEU A 104 -22.31 10.56 -14.80
CA LEU A 104 -23.51 11.34 -14.43
C LEU A 104 -23.55 12.70 -15.14
N ASN A 105 -22.42 13.42 -15.20
CA ASN A 105 -22.33 14.70 -15.91
C ASN A 105 -22.56 14.52 -17.42
N GLU A 106 -22.01 13.45 -17.98
CA GLU A 106 -22.15 13.12 -19.39
C GLU A 106 -23.60 12.73 -19.76
N LEU A 107 -24.29 11.95 -18.92
CA LEU A 107 -25.73 11.66 -19.06
C LEU A 107 -26.59 12.91 -18.88
N SER A 108 -26.24 13.77 -17.92
CA SER A 108 -26.91 15.07 -17.73
C SER A 108 -26.78 15.96 -18.97
N ASN A 109 -25.61 15.99 -19.61
CA ASN A 109 -25.42 16.74 -20.85
C ASN A 109 -26.28 16.19 -21.98
N LEU A 110 -26.39 14.86 -22.10
CA LEU A 110 -27.23 14.20 -23.08
C LEU A 110 -28.72 14.53 -22.86
N PHE A 111 -29.18 14.55 -21.60
CA PHE A 111 -30.54 15.01 -21.27
C PHE A 111 -30.80 16.44 -21.78
N HIS A 112 -29.86 17.35 -21.56
CA HIS A 112 -29.99 18.75 -21.99
C HIS A 112 -29.97 18.91 -23.52
N GLU A 113 -29.38 17.95 -24.25
CA GLU A 113 -29.35 17.96 -25.70
C GLU A 113 -30.68 17.48 -26.31
N ILE A 114 -31.37 16.58 -25.61
CA ILE A 114 -32.73 16.12 -25.95
C ILE A 114 -33.77 17.17 -25.55
N ASP A 115 -33.66 17.75 -24.35
CA ASP A 115 -34.52 18.83 -23.85
C ASP A 115 -34.09 20.22 -24.41
N LYS A 116 -34.27 20.42 -25.71
CA LYS A 116 -33.98 21.72 -26.35
C LYS A 116 -34.92 22.84 -25.90
N GLU A 117 -36.11 22.49 -25.40
CA GLU A 117 -37.10 23.45 -24.93
C GLU A 117 -36.84 23.91 -23.50
N LYS A 118 -35.91 23.26 -22.79
CA LYS A 118 -35.52 23.54 -21.40
C LYS A 118 -36.71 23.50 -20.45
N THR A 119 -37.63 22.57 -20.71
CA THR A 119 -38.79 22.32 -19.86
C THR A 119 -38.37 21.63 -18.56
N GLY A 120 -37.19 20.99 -18.54
CA GLY A 120 -36.72 20.14 -17.45
C GLY A 120 -37.31 18.73 -17.49
N GLN A 121 -38.14 18.43 -18.50
CA GLN A 121 -38.87 17.16 -18.64
C GLN A 121 -38.95 16.76 -20.11
N ILE A 122 -38.69 15.49 -20.42
CA ILE A 122 -38.77 14.96 -21.79
C ILE A 122 -40.09 14.22 -21.97
N LEU A 123 -40.99 14.73 -22.80
CA LEU A 123 -42.22 14.02 -23.16
C LEU A 123 -41.93 12.87 -24.12
N LYS A 124 -42.73 11.81 -24.04
CA LYS A 124 -42.60 10.62 -24.91
C LYS A 124 -42.54 10.95 -26.40
N ALA A 125 -43.42 11.84 -26.87
CA ALA A 125 -43.49 12.23 -28.28
C ALA A 125 -42.23 12.99 -28.74
N ASP A 126 -41.64 13.80 -27.86
CA ASP A 126 -40.41 14.53 -28.14
C ASP A 126 -39.20 13.59 -28.12
N PHE A 127 -39.17 12.64 -27.19
CA PHE A 127 -38.15 11.60 -27.14
C PHE A 127 -38.11 10.77 -28.44
N GLU A 128 -39.26 10.22 -28.87
CA GLU A 128 -39.37 9.42 -30.09
C GLU A 128 -38.97 10.20 -31.35
N LYS A 129 -39.14 11.53 -31.35
CA LYS A 129 -38.72 12.40 -32.45
C LYS A 129 -37.23 12.73 -32.41
N ARG A 130 -36.65 12.91 -31.22
CA ARG A 130 -35.25 13.36 -31.02
C ARG A 130 -34.26 12.21 -31.12
N ILE A 131 -34.68 11.00 -30.76
CA ILE A 131 -33.85 9.80 -30.89
C ILE A 131 -33.62 9.37 -32.34
N GLN A 132 -34.36 9.94 -33.30
CA GLN A 132 -34.09 9.78 -34.73
C GLN A 132 -33.04 10.77 -35.25
N ASP A 133 -32.63 11.75 -34.44
CA ASP A 133 -31.57 12.69 -34.79
C ASP A 133 -30.21 11.95 -34.79
N PRO A 134 -29.44 12.02 -35.90
CA PRO A 134 -28.12 11.37 -35.99
C PRO A 134 -27.17 11.76 -34.86
N ASP A 135 -27.23 13.00 -34.38
CA ASP A 135 -26.36 13.50 -33.32
C ASP A 135 -26.69 12.82 -31.98
N VAL A 136 -27.99 12.66 -31.68
CA VAL A 136 -28.48 11.98 -30.47
C VAL A 136 -28.19 10.47 -30.53
N GLN A 137 -28.35 9.82 -31.71
CA GLN A 137 -27.98 8.41 -31.87
C GLN A 137 -26.50 8.14 -31.66
N CYS A 138 -25.64 9.03 -32.17
CA CYS A 138 -24.19 8.95 -31.97
C CYS A 138 -23.83 9.02 -30.47
N LEU A 139 -24.49 9.90 -29.73
CA LEU A 139 -24.35 10.03 -28.28
C LEU A 139 -24.80 8.78 -27.53
N PHE A 140 -25.97 8.21 -27.84
CA PHE A 140 -26.41 6.95 -27.22
C PHE A 140 -25.46 5.77 -27.52
N GLN A 141 -24.93 5.68 -28.74
CA GLN A 141 -23.89 4.69 -29.09
C GLN A 141 -22.59 4.92 -28.32
N PHE A 142 -22.19 6.17 -28.08
CA PHE A 142 -21.04 6.50 -27.25
C PHE A 142 -21.21 5.99 -25.81
N PHE A 143 -22.44 6.06 -25.25
CA PHE A 143 -22.79 5.45 -23.97
C PHE A 143 -23.08 3.95 -24.03
N LYS A 144 -22.91 3.31 -25.20
CA LYS A 144 -23.19 1.88 -25.44
C LYS A 144 -24.63 1.47 -25.16
N LEU A 145 -25.55 2.39 -25.38
CA LEU A 145 -26.99 2.17 -25.28
C LEU A 145 -27.52 1.91 -26.70
N ASP A 146 -27.74 0.64 -27.03
CA ASP A 146 -28.38 0.25 -28.28
C ASP A 146 -29.90 0.35 -28.14
N ILE A 147 -30.46 1.46 -28.61
CA ILE A 147 -31.90 1.68 -28.58
C ILE A 147 -32.52 1.14 -29.87
N LEU A 148 -33.05 -0.07 -29.78
CA LEU A 148 -33.80 -0.73 -30.87
C LEU A 148 -35.25 -0.24 -30.94
N ASP A 149 -35.83 0.09 -29.78
CA ASP A 149 -37.20 0.59 -29.65
C ASP A 149 -37.21 1.75 -28.65
N ALA A 150 -37.39 2.96 -29.19
CA ALA A 150 -37.44 4.19 -28.40
C ALA A 150 -38.64 4.23 -27.44
N SER A 151 -39.76 3.61 -27.82
CA SER A 151 -40.98 3.59 -27.02
C SER A 151 -40.81 2.67 -25.81
N ALA A 152 -40.23 1.49 -26.04
CA ALA A 152 -39.88 0.55 -24.98
C ALA A 152 -38.82 1.13 -24.03
N PHE A 153 -37.79 1.79 -24.57
CA PHE A 153 -36.75 2.43 -23.77
C PHE A 153 -37.29 3.59 -22.92
N PHE A 154 -38.17 4.43 -23.49
CA PHE A 154 -38.83 5.49 -22.73
C PHE A 154 -39.65 4.93 -21.57
N THR A 155 -40.38 3.83 -21.80
CA THR A 155 -41.20 3.18 -20.75
C THR A 155 -40.33 2.58 -19.63
N LEU A 156 -39.07 2.26 -19.90
CA LEU A 156 -38.12 1.82 -18.87
C LEU A 156 -37.60 2.98 -18.02
N LEU A 157 -37.51 4.18 -18.60
CA LEU A 157 -37.06 5.39 -17.91
C LEU A 157 -38.18 6.08 -17.13
N ASP A 158 -39.41 6.07 -17.65
CA ASP A 158 -40.62 6.61 -17.00
C ASP A 158 -41.07 5.65 -15.87
N VAL A 159 -40.42 5.76 -14.71
CA VAL A 159 -40.65 4.86 -13.56
C VAL A 159 -41.99 5.14 -12.90
N ASP A 160 -42.42 6.39 -12.87
CA ASP A 160 -43.67 6.81 -12.22
C ASP A 160 -44.90 6.75 -13.16
N GLY A 161 -44.69 6.57 -14.46
CA GLY A 161 -45.72 6.39 -15.48
C GLY A 161 -46.48 7.68 -15.81
N ASN A 162 -45.87 8.84 -15.57
CA ASN A 162 -46.51 10.14 -15.73
C ASN A 162 -46.47 10.65 -17.21
N GLY A 163 -45.84 9.90 -18.11
CA GLY A 163 -45.74 10.20 -19.54
C GLY A 163 -44.64 11.21 -19.92
N HIS A 164 -43.79 11.58 -18.97
CA HIS A 164 -42.59 12.38 -19.14
C HIS A 164 -41.42 11.74 -18.37
N VAL A 165 -40.19 12.10 -18.72
CA VAL A 165 -38.99 11.64 -18.00
C VAL A 165 -38.24 12.86 -17.49
N ASP A 166 -38.06 12.93 -16.18
CA ASP A 166 -37.28 13.96 -15.53
C ASP A 166 -35.78 13.65 -15.57
N ILE A 167 -34.93 14.65 -15.31
CA ILE A 167 -33.48 14.46 -15.30
C ILE A 167 -33.02 13.41 -14.28
N GLU A 168 -33.70 13.31 -13.14
CA GLU A 168 -33.39 12.31 -12.12
C GLU A 168 -33.70 10.90 -12.62
N GLU A 169 -34.86 10.71 -13.25
CA GLU A 169 -35.27 9.44 -13.86
C GLU A 169 -34.36 9.04 -15.02
N PHE A 170 -33.94 10.01 -15.84
CA PHE A 170 -33.04 9.77 -16.95
C PHE A 170 -31.62 9.33 -16.52
N VAL A 171 -31.15 9.84 -15.38
CA VAL A 171 -29.78 9.60 -14.90
C VAL A 171 -29.70 8.40 -13.95
N VAL A 172 -30.81 8.06 -13.27
CA VAL A 172 -30.88 6.97 -12.28
C VAL A 172 -31.47 5.68 -12.88
N GLY A 173 -32.37 5.77 -13.86
CA GLY A 173 -33.01 4.64 -14.55
C GLY A 173 -32.06 3.85 -15.46
#